data_AF-A0A0S1SEP3-F1
#
_entry.id   AF-A0A0S1SEP3-F1
#
_cell.length_a   1.000
_cell.length_b   1.000
_cell.length_c   1.000
_cell.angle_alpha   90.00
_cell.angle_beta   90.00
_cell.angle_gamma   90.00
#
_symmetry.space_group_name_H-M   'P 1'
#
loop_
_entity.id
_entity.type
_entity.pdbx_description
1 polymer ?
#
loop_
_entity_poly.entity_id
_entity_poly.type
_entity_poly.pdbx_seq_one_letter_code
_entity_poly.pdbx_strand_id
1 'polypeptide(L)'
;MNMKGIEKEYIKVSLLIAFLILHSVGFAQKAISMKETETRREVSMAEASGKNTNGVYRYYARGDDKPFTGILFAKYPNGNYSSWQEYIDGVGQGKWINYYENGNYKEIGNYKNNLIEGPIKKYYENGSLQAEGNYKDWRVKIGKWNYYDQNGNLQSAIDTVTKEVLKK
;
A
#
# COMPACT_ATOMS: atom_id res chain seq x y z
N MET A 1 42.15 -43.98 -6.98
CA MET A 1 40.89 -43.25 -7.28
C MET A 1 40.93 -41.95 -6.47
N ASN A 2 40.96 -40.79 -7.12
CA ASN A 2 41.40 -39.51 -6.52
C ASN A 2 40.27 -38.85 -5.69
N MET A 3 40.39 -38.84 -4.36
CA MET A 3 39.38 -38.31 -3.43
C MET A 3 39.12 -36.80 -3.60
N LYS A 4 40.06 -36.03 -4.16
CA LYS A 4 39.90 -34.58 -4.40
C LYS A 4 38.90 -34.23 -5.51
N GLY A 5 38.56 -35.18 -6.39
CA GLY A 5 37.58 -34.98 -7.46
C GLY A 5 36.14 -35.09 -6.97
N ILE A 6 35.89 -36.05 -6.07
CA ILE A 6 34.55 -36.40 -5.57
C ILE A 6 34.00 -35.31 -4.63
N GLU A 7 34.86 -34.70 -3.80
CA GLU A 7 34.46 -33.61 -2.90
C GLU A 7 34.01 -32.34 -3.66
N LYS A 8 34.70 -31.99 -4.75
CA LYS A 8 34.33 -30.82 -5.58
C LYS A 8 33.00 -31.02 -6.30
N GLU A 9 32.68 -32.26 -6.68
CA GLU A 9 31.42 -32.62 -7.33
C GLU A 9 30.26 -32.62 -6.33
N TYR A 10 30.48 -33.16 -5.12
CA TYR A 10 29.51 -33.10 -4.02
C TYR A 10 29.17 -31.66 -3.58
N ILE A 11 30.16 -30.77 -3.47
CA ILE A 11 29.92 -29.36 -3.12
C ILE A 11 29.11 -28.66 -4.21
N LYS A 12 29.40 -28.92 -5.50
CA LYS A 12 28.62 -28.36 -6.62
C LYS A 12 27.18 -28.87 -6.66
N VAL A 13 26.95 -30.17 -6.44
CA VAL A 13 25.60 -30.76 -6.39
C VAL A 13 24.80 -30.25 -5.19
N SER A 14 25.44 -30.10 -4.02
CA SER A 14 24.80 -29.59 -2.81
C SER A 14 24.40 -28.10 -2.92
N LEU A 15 25.26 -27.26 -3.54
CA LEU A 15 24.93 -25.87 -3.85
C LEU A 15 23.79 -25.74 -4.89
N LEU A 16 23.72 -26.64 -5.87
CA LEU A 16 22.65 -26.66 -6.87
C LEU A 16 21.29 -27.04 -6.25
N ILE A 17 21.28 -28.00 -5.33
CA ILE A 17 20.09 -28.42 -4.59
C ILE A 17 19.63 -27.32 -3.62
N ALA A 18 20.55 -26.64 -2.93
CA ALA A 18 20.22 -25.48 -2.09
C ALA A 18 19.62 -24.33 -2.91
N PHE A 19 20.14 -24.07 -4.12
CA PHE A 19 19.57 -23.08 -5.04
C PHE A 19 18.15 -23.46 -5.52
N LEU A 20 17.89 -24.74 -5.81
CA LEU A 20 16.57 -25.22 -6.21
C LEU A 20 15.53 -25.12 -5.08
N ILE A 21 15.93 -25.33 -3.83
CA ILE A 21 15.06 -25.16 -2.66
C ILE A 21 14.77 -23.68 -2.38
N LEU A 22 15.75 -22.78 -2.55
CA LEU A 22 15.54 -21.33 -2.42
C LEU A 22 14.55 -20.77 -3.47
N HIS A 23 14.59 -21.30 -4.70
CA HIS A 23 13.64 -20.89 -5.75
C HIS A 23 12.23 -21.44 -5.50
N SER A 24 12.09 -22.68 -5.02
CA SER A 24 10.76 -23.26 -4.75
C SER A 24 10.06 -22.61 -3.55
N VAL A 25 10.79 -22.24 -2.49
CA VAL A 25 10.25 -21.51 -1.34
C VAL A 25 9.88 -20.08 -1.72
N GLY A 26 10.68 -19.39 -2.54
CA GLY A 26 10.35 -18.04 -3.03
C GLY A 26 9.12 -18.01 -3.96
N PHE A 27 8.96 -19.01 -4.83
CA PHE A 27 7.75 -19.18 -5.64
C PHE A 27 6.55 -19.58 -4.80
N ALA A 28 6.71 -20.43 -3.79
CA ALA A 28 5.65 -20.75 -2.84
C ALA A 28 5.24 -19.52 -2.03
N GLN A 29 6.16 -18.68 -1.54
CA GLN A 29 5.84 -17.44 -0.83
C GLN A 29 5.09 -16.45 -1.73
N LYS A 30 5.51 -16.33 -3.01
CA LYS A 30 4.85 -15.49 -4.03
C LYS A 30 3.48 -16.05 -4.41
N ALA A 31 3.32 -17.37 -4.48
CA ALA A 31 2.05 -18.04 -4.76
C ALA A 31 1.09 -18.06 -3.55
N ILE A 32 1.63 -18.12 -2.33
CA ILE A 32 0.87 -18.00 -1.07
C ILE A 32 0.41 -16.55 -0.89
N SER A 33 1.21 -15.54 -1.30
CA SER A 33 0.78 -14.14 -1.38
C SER A 33 -0.27 -13.89 -2.47
N MET A 34 -0.37 -14.75 -3.50
CA MET A 34 -1.34 -14.63 -4.59
C MET A 34 -2.63 -15.43 -4.36
N LYS A 35 -2.79 -16.10 -3.20
CA LYS A 35 -3.91 -17.02 -2.93
C LYS A 35 -5.05 -16.47 -2.07
N GLU A 36 -5.04 -15.19 -1.72
CA GLU A 36 -6.21 -14.48 -1.19
C GLU A 36 -6.64 -13.36 -2.15
N THR A 37 -7.24 -13.75 -3.26
CA THR A 37 -8.01 -12.81 -4.08
C THR A 37 -9.39 -13.40 -4.25
N GLU A 38 -10.17 -13.43 -3.17
CA GLU A 38 -11.59 -13.17 -3.35
C GLU A 38 -11.66 -11.90 -4.18
N THR A 39 -12.21 -11.98 -5.39
CA THR A 39 -12.22 -10.85 -6.32
C THR A 39 -13.07 -9.77 -5.67
N ARG A 40 -12.41 -8.78 -5.06
CA ARG A 40 -13.10 -7.70 -4.35
C ARG A 40 -13.91 -6.93 -5.38
N ARG A 41 -15.18 -6.64 -5.07
CA ARG A 41 -16.04 -5.84 -5.94
C ARG A 41 -15.41 -4.46 -6.12
N GLU A 42 -15.12 -4.08 -7.36
CA GLU A 42 -14.63 -2.73 -7.70
C GLU A 42 -15.77 -1.91 -8.31
N VAL A 43 -15.97 -0.69 -7.81
CA VAL A 43 -17.00 0.23 -8.30
C VAL A 43 -16.38 1.61 -8.50
N SER A 44 -16.78 2.29 -9.56
CA SER A 44 -16.37 3.68 -9.78
C SER A 44 -16.93 4.55 -8.66
N MET A 45 -16.10 5.44 -8.09
CA MET A 45 -16.52 6.41 -7.10
C MET A 45 -17.66 7.30 -7.63
N ALA A 46 -17.74 7.52 -8.95
CA ALA A 46 -18.85 8.25 -9.58
C ALA A 46 -20.19 7.50 -9.51
N GLU A 47 -20.17 6.20 -9.30
CA GLU A 47 -21.33 5.34 -9.09
C GLU A 47 -21.58 5.04 -7.61
N ALA A 48 -20.82 5.67 -6.71
CA ALA A 48 -21.02 5.56 -5.28
C ALA A 48 -21.58 6.87 -4.71
N SER A 49 -22.33 6.77 -3.62
CA SER A 49 -22.81 7.91 -2.85
C SER A 49 -22.48 7.72 -1.38
N GLY A 50 -22.11 8.80 -0.72
CA GLY A 50 -21.87 8.81 0.71
C GLY A 50 -23.06 9.37 1.48
N LYS A 51 -23.36 8.78 2.64
CA LYS A 51 -24.44 9.18 3.54
C LYS A 51 -23.92 9.22 4.96
N ASN A 52 -24.30 10.23 5.73
CA ASN A 52 -24.05 10.23 7.17
C ASN A 52 -25.16 9.43 7.87
N THR A 53 -24.77 8.38 8.60
CA THR A 53 -25.68 7.56 9.40
C THR A 53 -25.16 7.55 10.83
N ASN A 54 -25.87 8.22 11.73
CA ASN A 54 -25.52 8.32 13.16
C ASN A 54 -24.10 8.85 13.41
N GLY A 55 -23.67 9.87 12.66
CA GLY A 55 -22.35 10.48 12.79
C GLY A 55 -21.24 9.76 12.03
N VAL A 56 -21.52 8.63 11.39
CA VAL A 56 -20.56 7.87 10.59
C VAL A 56 -20.89 8.00 9.12
N TYR A 57 -19.93 8.49 8.33
CA TYR A 57 -20.07 8.57 6.87
C TYR A 57 -19.87 7.19 6.25
N ARG A 58 -20.85 6.71 5.48
CA ARG A 58 -20.81 5.41 4.80
C ARG A 58 -21.07 5.57 3.31
N TYR A 59 -20.33 4.82 2.52
CA TYR A 59 -20.50 4.73 1.07
C TYR A 59 -21.42 3.58 0.67
N TYR A 60 -22.19 3.79 -0.39
CA TYR A 60 -23.11 2.85 -1.01
C TYR A 60 -22.87 2.90 -2.52
N ALA A 61 -22.75 1.75 -3.18
CA ALA A 61 -22.79 1.72 -4.64
C ALA A 61 -24.22 1.98 -5.14
N ARG A 62 -24.35 2.49 -6.37
CA ARG A 62 -25.65 2.78 -6.97
C ARG A 62 -26.52 1.53 -7.02
N GLY A 63 -27.69 1.62 -6.41
CA GLY A 63 -28.66 0.51 -6.34
C GLY A 63 -28.45 -0.43 -5.15
N ASP A 64 -27.41 -0.24 -4.35
CA ASP A 64 -27.24 -1.00 -3.11
C ASP A 64 -28.07 -0.38 -1.97
N ASP A 65 -28.81 -1.24 -1.26
CA ASP A 65 -29.51 -0.87 -0.02
C ASP A 65 -28.62 -0.98 1.23
N LYS A 66 -27.47 -1.65 1.10
CA LYS A 66 -26.50 -1.89 2.18
C LYS A 66 -25.20 -1.12 1.93
N PRO A 67 -24.46 -0.75 3.00
CA PRO A 67 -23.16 -0.11 2.86
C PRO A 67 -22.19 -0.98 2.06
N PHE A 68 -21.36 -0.31 1.26
CA PHE A 68 -20.48 -0.96 0.28
C PHE A 68 -19.26 -1.61 0.95
N THR A 69 -18.98 -2.86 0.58
CA THR A 69 -17.73 -3.54 0.91
C THR A 69 -17.01 -3.92 -0.38
N GLY A 70 -15.77 -3.46 -0.53
CA GLY A 70 -15.00 -3.64 -1.75
C GLY A 70 -14.05 -2.46 -2.00
N ILE A 71 -13.81 -2.17 -3.27
CA ILE A 71 -12.96 -1.08 -3.72
C ILE A 71 -13.80 0.00 -4.38
N LEU A 72 -13.62 1.25 -3.96
CA LEU A 72 -14.02 2.39 -4.77
C LEU A 72 -12.80 3.00 -5.44
N PHE A 73 -12.94 3.33 -6.72
CA PHE A 73 -11.85 3.88 -7.52
C PHE A 73 -12.30 5.06 -8.37
N ALA A 74 -11.36 5.93 -8.74
CA ALA A 74 -11.56 6.92 -9.78
C ALA A 74 -10.52 6.73 -10.89
N LYS A 75 -10.82 7.20 -12.10
CA LYS A 75 -9.93 7.14 -13.25
C LYS A 75 -9.68 8.53 -13.83
N TYR A 76 -8.50 8.69 -14.42
CA TYR A 76 -8.18 9.79 -15.33
C TYR A 76 -8.87 9.58 -16.70
N PRO A 77 -8.97 10.63 -17.54
CA PRO A 77 -9.52 10.50 -18.89
C PRO A 77 -8.80 9.47 -19.76
N ASN A 78 -7.50 9.25 -19.52
CA ASN A 78 -6.72 8.23 -20.23
C ASN A 78 -7.03 6.78 -19.79
N GLY A 79 -7.92 6.59 -18.82
CA GLY A 79 -8.35 5.28 -18.32
C GLY A 79 -7.50 4.71 -17.17
N ASN A 80 -6.37 5.33 -16.83
CA ASN A 80 -5.58 4.95 -15.66
C ASN A 80 -6.32 5.31 -14.37
N TYR A 81 -6.08 4.56 -13.30
CA TYR A 81 -6.60 4.95 -11.98
C TYR A 81 -6.04 6.30 -11.57
N SER A 82 -6.89 7.13 -10.97
CA SER A 82 -6.48 8.34 -10.23
C SER A 82 -6.54 8.13 -8.73
N SER A 83 -7.47 7.28 -8.27
CA SER A 83 -7.53 6.81 -6.90
C SER A 83 -8.06 5.38 -6.81
N TRP A 84 -7.70 4.68 -5.74
CA TRP A 84 -8.13 3.33 -5.42
C TRP A 84 -8.17 3.19 -3.89
N GLN A 85 -9.28 2.73 -3.33
CA GLN A 85 -9.45 2.66 -1.88
C GLN A 85 -10.33 1.50 -1.42
N GLU A 86 -9.91 0.84 -0.34
CA GLU A 86 -10.66 -0.20 0.35
C GLU A 86 -11.74 0.35 1.29
N TYR A 87 -12.91 -0.28 1.25
CA TYR A 87 -14.07 0.00 2.09
C TYR A 87 -14.64 -1.29 2.68
N ILE A 88 -15.06 -1.22 3.95
CA ILE A 88 -15.77 -2.27 4.66
C ILE A 88 -16.99 -1.64 5.33
N ASP A 89 -18.19 -2.16 5.08
CA ASP A 89 -19.46 -1.56 5.59
C ASP A 89 -19.60 -0.07 5.25
N GLY A 90 -19.18 0.31 4.04
CA GLY A 90 -19.18 1.68 3.54
C GLY A 90 -18.15 2.59 4.22
N VAL A 91 -17.35 2.08 5.15
CA VAL A 91 -16.33 2.84 5.87
C VAL A 91 -14.96 2.57 5.25
N GLY A 92 -14.23 3.64 4.93
CA GLY A 92 -12.87 3.56 4.41
C GLY A 92 -11.98 2.85 5.41
N GLN A 93 -11.45 1.70 5.00
CA GLN A 93 -10.72 0.77 5.86
C GLN A 93 -9.73 -0.01 5.01
N GLY A 94 -8.45 0.10 5.33
CA GLY A 94 -7.37 -0.57 4.61
C GLY A 94 -6.68 0.32 3.58
N LYS A 95 -6.16 -0.29 2.52
CA LYS A 95 -5.23 0.39 1.61
C LYS A 95 -5.91 1.51 0.82
N TRP A 96 -5.17 2.60 0.66
CA TRP A 96 -5.54 3.72 -0.19
C TRP A 96 -4.35 4.15 -1.04
N ILE A 97 -4.65 4.45 -2.31
CA ILE A 97 -3.66 4.80 -3.31
C ILE A 97 -4.20 5.96 -4.13
N ASN A 98 -3.38 6.99 -4.30
CA ASN A 98 -3.52 7.98 -5.36
C ASN A 98 -2.43 7.76 -6.39
N TYR A 99 -2.75 8.02 -7.65
CA TYR A 99 -1.84 7.86 -8.78
C TYR A 99 -1.57 9.21 -9.46
N TYR A 100 -0.50 9.26 -10.23
CA TYR A 100 -0.32 10.25 -11.30
C TYR A 100 -1.00 9.74 -12.57
N GLU A 101 -1.23 10.63 -13.54
CA GLU A 101 -1.90 10.28 -14.80
C GLU A 101 -1.09 9.26 -15.63
N ASN A 102 0.24 9.24 -15.48
CA ASN A 102 1.12 8.22 -16.06
C ASN A 102 1.00 6.82 -15.42
N GLY A 103 0.16 6.66 -14.40
CA GLY A 103 -0.07 5.39 -13.69
C GLY A 103 0.90 5.11 -12.54
N ASN A 104 1.92 5.96 -12.34
CA ASN A 104 2.81 5.83 -11.18
C ASN A 104 2.08 6.21 -9.90
N TYR A 105 2.51 5.64 -8.77
CA TYR A 105 1.99 6.03 -7.47
C TYR A 105 2.30 7.50 -7.19
N LYS A 106 1.33 8.19 -6.60
CA LYS A 106 1.47 9.54 -6.07
C LYS A 106 1.53 9.51 -4.55
N GLU A 107 0.57 8.83 -3.93
CA GLU A 107 0.54 8.59 -2.48
C GLU A 107 0.02 7.17 -2.22
N ILE A 108 0.61 6.49 -1.24
CA ILE A 108 0.14 5.19 -0.74
C ILE A 108 0.06 5.28 0.77
N GLY A 109 -1.09 4.90 1.33
CA GLY A 109 -1.32 4.86 2.77
C GLY A 109 -2.45 3.91 3.14
N ASN A 110 -2.97 4.08 4.35
CA ASN A 110 -4.10 3.32 4.84
C ASN A 110 -5.16 4.25 5.42
N TYR A 111 -6.41 3.90 5.19
CA TYR A 111 -7.55 4.41 5.91
C TYR A 111 -7.89 3.50 7.09
N LYS A 112 -8.27 4.10 8.21
CA LYS A 112 -8.89 3.45 9.35
C LYS A 112 -10.08 4.29 9.76
N ASN A 113 -11.27 3.72 9.73
CA ASN A 113 -12.52 4.43 10.07
C ASN A 113 -12.71 5.76 9.32
N ASN A 114 -12.54 5.75 8.00
CA ASN A 114 -12.56 6.94 7.14
C ASN A 114 -11.41 7.95 7.38
N LEU A 115 -10.40 7.66 8.20
CA LEU A 115 -9.27 8.56 8.44
C LEU A 115 -7.97 7.98 7.88
N ILE A 116 -7.17 8.81 7.19
CA ILE A 116 -5.82 8.40 6.80
C ILE A 116 -4.92 8.38 8.04
N GLU A 117 -4.41 7.20 8.37
CA GLU A 117 -3.57 6.97 9.55
C GLU A 117 -2.48 5.93 9.28
N GLY A 118 -1.41 6.00 10.07
CA GLY A 118 -0.28 5.10 10.00
C GLY A 118 0.71 5.45 8.89
N PRO A 119 1.47 4.46 8.40
CA PRO A 119 2.52 4.68 7.43
C PRO A 119 2.00 5.26 6.12
N ILE A 120 2.71 6.27 5.60
CA ILE A 120 2.43 6.91 4.33
C ILE A 120 3.71 7.00 3.51
N LYS A 121 3.60 6.76 2.21
CA LYS A 121 4.63 7.05 1.21
C LYS A 121 4.08 7.98 0.15
N LYS A 122 4.90 8.95 -0.25
CA LYS A 122 4.64 9.88 -1.35
C LYS A 122 5.75 9.72 -2.38
N TYR A 123 5.41 9.89 -3.64
CA TYR A 123 6.33 9.68 -4.75
C TYR A 123 6.27 10.87 -5.71
N TYR A 124 7.38 11.10 -6.39
CA TYR A 124 7.43 11.95 -7.57
C TYR A 124 6.80 11.22 -8.77
N GLU A 125 6.45 11.98 -9.80
CA GLU A 125 5.83 11.44 -11.01
C GLU A 125 6.73 10.46 -11.77
N ASN A 126 8.05 10.56 -11.62
CA ASN A 126 9.02 9.59 -12.14
C ASN A 126 9.07 8.26 -11.35
N GLY A 127 8.29 8.13 -10.27
CA GLY A 127 8.24 6.95 -9.41
C GLY A 127 9.24 6.95 -8.25
N SER A 128 10.16 7.91 -8.18
CA SER A 128 11.09 8.03 -7.06
C SER A 128 10.37 8.40 -5.76
N LEU A 129 10.81 7.84 -4.64
CA LEU A 129 10.27 8.19 -3.32
C LEU A 129 10.50 9.67 -3.05
N GLN A 130 9.45 10.39 -2.67
CA GLN A 130 9.49 11.81 -2.33
C GLN A 130 9.52 12.00 -0.82
N ALA A 131 8.68 11.26 -0.11
CA ALA A 131 8.60 11.35 1.35
C ALA A 131 8.01 10.07 1.94
N GLU A 132 8.41 9.77 3.18
CA GLU A 132 7.76 8.75 3.99
C GLU A 132 7.71 9.16 5.45
N GLY A 133 6.71 8.65 6.16
CA GLY A 133 6.52 8.91 7.58
C GLY A 133 5.22 8.29 8.05
N ASN A 134 4.69 8.83 9.15
CA ASN A 134 3.44 8.38 9.73
C ASN A 134 2.45 9.55 9.89
N TYR A 135 1.19 9.24 9.64
CA TYR A 135 0.06 10.11 9.92
C TYR A 135 -0.76 9.61 11.12
N LYS A 136 -1.38 10.54 11.84
CA LYS A 136 -2.38 10.29 12.89
C LYS A 136 -3.49 11.34 12.79
N ASP A 137 -4.67 11.06 13.35
CA ASP A 137 -5.72 12.06 13.60
C ASP A 137 -6.02 12.91 12.35
N TRP A 138 -6.25 12.25 11.21
CA TRP A 138 -6.47 12.89 9.91
C TRP A 138 -5.25 13.63 9.34
N ARG A 139 -4.24 12.87 8.87
CA ARG A 139 -3.06 13.38 8.15
C ARG A 139 -2.14 14.31 8.97
N VAL A 140 -2.20 14.27 10.30
CA VAL A 140 -1.22 14.95 11.16
C VAL A 140 0.08 14.16 11.15
N LYS A 141 1.18 14.79 10.73
CA LYS A 141 2.51 14.17 10.71
C LYS A 141 2.96 13.86 12.14
N ILE A 142 3.35 12.62 12.39
CA ILE A 142 3.91 12.19 13.67
C ILE A 142 5.24 11.44 13.49
N GLY A 143 6.14 11.60 14.47
CA GLY A 143 7.46 10.97 14.48
C GLY A 143 8.36 11.45 13.34
N LYS A 144 9.30 10.59 12.94
CA LYS A 144 10.27 10.90 11.89
C LYS A 144 9.65 10.89 10.51
N TRP A 145 9.91 11.95 9.77
CA TRP A 145 9.58 12.13 8.35
C TRP A 145 10.86 12.31 7.54
N ASN A 146 11.05 11.46 6.53
CA ASN A 146 12.15 11.57 5.59
C ASN A 146 11.64 12.20 4.29
N TYR A 147 12.45 13.07 3.69
CA TYR A 147 12.19 13.73 2.42
C TYR A 147 13.38 13.52 1.49
N TYR A 148 13.09 13.17 0.24
CA TYR A 148 14.09 12.82 -0.75
C TYR A 148 13.93 13.68 -2.00
N ASP A 149 15.01 13.86 -2.74
CA ASP A 149 14.96 14.43 -4.09
C ASP A 149 14.56 13.37 -5.13
N GLN A 150 14.42 13.79 -6.40
CA GLN A 150 14.02 12.91 -7.51
C GLN A 150 15.06 11.83 -7.85
N ASN A 151 16.31 11.97 -7.40
CA ASN A 151 17.38 11.00 -7.55
C ASN A 151 17.43 10.01 -6.38
N GLY A 152 16.58 10.21 -5.37
CA GLY A 152 16.50 9.36 -4.18
C GLY A 152 17.45 9.77 -3.05
N ASN A 153 18.14 10.93 -3.13
CA ASN A 153 18.99 11.37 -2.04
C ASN A 153 18.14 11.98 -0.91
N LEU A 154 18.47 11.64 0.34
CA LEU A 154 17.83 12.23 1.51
C LEU A 154 18.17 13.73 1.60
N GLN A 155 17.15 14.57 1.50
CA GLN A 155 17.27 16.03 1.59
C GLN A 155 17.01 16.52 3.01
N SER A 156 16.07 15.89 3.73
CA SER A 156 15.72 16.29 5.08
C SER A 156 15.12 15.13 5.88
N ALA A 157 15.38 15.14 7.18
CA ALA A 157 14.66 14.34 8.15
C ALA A 157 14.11 15.26 9.24
N ILE A 158 12.80 15.25 9.45
CA ILE A 158 12.13 16.05 10.47
C ILE A 158 11.58 15.09 11.51
N ASP A 159 11.90 15.30 12.78
CA ASP A 159 11.23 14.62 13.88
C ASP A 159 10.07 15.50 14.37
N THR A 160 8.85 15.00 14.19
CA THR A 160 7.65 15.69 14.64
C THR A 160 7.26 15.15 16.01
N VAL A 161 7.51 15.96 17.04
CA VAL A 161 7.02 15.68 18.39
C VAL A 161 5.50 15.85 18.37
N THR A 162 4.76 14.83 18.82
CA THR A 162 3.36 14.96 19.18
C THR A 162 3.24 16.19 20.08
N LYS A 163 2.46 17.21 19.71
CA LYS A 163 2.07 18.25 20.68
C LYS A 163 1.16 17.61 21.74
N GLU A 164 1.75 16.84 22.65
CA GLU A 164 1.29 16.68 24.03
C GLU A 164 2.03 17.72 24.89
N VAL A 165 2.01 18.98 24.45
CA VAL A 165 2.32 20.12 25.29
C VAL A 165 1.04 20.96 25.36
N LEU A 166 0.53 21.07 26.60
CA LEU A 166 -0.66 21.81 27.06
C LEU A 166 -2.00 21.03 27.12
N LYS A 167 -2.04 19.99 27.96
CA LYS A 167 -3.08 19.95 29.00
C LYS A 167 -2.38 20.15 30.34
N LYS A 168 -2.27 21.42 30.76
CA LYS A 168 -2.20 21.78 32.17
C LYS A 168 -3.63 22.05 32.62
#